data_AF-A0AAN5RFK8-F1
#
_entry.id   AF-A0AAN5RFK8-F1
#
_cell.length_a   1.000
_cell.length_b   1.000
_cell.length_c   1.000
_cell.angle_alpha   90.00
_cell.angle_beta   90.00
_cell.angle_gamma   90.00
#
_symmetry.space_group_name_H-M   'P 1'
#
loop_
_entity.id
_entity.type
_entity.pdbx_description
1 polymer ?
#
loop_
_entity_poly.entity_id
_entity_poly.type
_entity_poly.pdbx_seq_one_letter_code
_entity_poly.pdbx_strand_id
1 'polypeptide(L)'
;MKSGSYVKLKWFMRPACLPDSTAALPVPDMPPGWLYPQSAGELLATPLRQRLMKIIWQRTSLSASLFTQLYQTPVMRFAELAQQLPASEYHHHSRPGGLLDHTLEVAAFVAKLRQRHLLPAGTAPEDQAREAEAWTAGIIYAALLHDVGKIVTDIEVITDDAQRWYPWLGPLTRPYRLKYRKNHNHALHPAVAGLLATQILPATALNWLAQYRELYESFLFCISGHYDQAGIIGDLIQEADRASVAQFMGANASAALECPQPSLAKQILTAFRELVPSQFKLNNPSSGSDGWLTGDALWLISKTTADRVRAWLLQQGVTGVPDSNVRLFDEIQAHGLLIPTPEGKAVWTCEIAADSGWTPGCPLTLLRLSPVRVWSADRPAPFPGKVTPVAVVATAPEPVAAMSDDISTPPSTVTSDPLADLTFSLFVPEEENNVSVTIPPEPADRVDDTSPPVILPEPQKTAVAPPPTTVHKSLPAPGAGSQFLDWLRQGIATHKIAVNEAKAPIHMVQGKVLLVSPGIFKLYVAMTTGDTTGTEWTKIQKSFQKQGLHLRGDDGINIFTCGVQGPRRAGRVKGYLLEKTEQIFGNSVPEDNPYLSVIDQ
;
A
#
# COMPACT_ATOMS: atom_id res chain seq x y z
N MET A 1 -47.78 36.81 -8.05
CA MET A 1 -46.48 36.42 -7.46
C MET A 1 -46.60 35.07 -6.73
N LYS A 2 -46.57 33.92 -7.44
CA LYS A 2 -46.47 32.56 -6.86
C LYS A 2 -45.93 31.55 -7.90
N SER A 3 -44.64 31.63 -8.24
CA SER A 3 -43.93 30.54 -8.95
C SER A 3 -42.42 30.74 -8.84
N GLY A 4 -41.69 29.72 -8.39
CA GLY A 4 -40.23 29.77 -8.18
C GLY A 4 -39.77 28.88 -7.02
N SER A 5 -40.30 29.10 -5.82
CA SER A 5 -39.88 28.38 -4.60
C SER A 5 -40.33 26.91 -4.58
N TYR A 6 -41.55 26.63 -5.05
CA TYR A 6 -42.16 25.30 -4.97
C TYR A 6 -41.46 24.21 -5.80
N VAL A 7 -40.72 24.57 -6.86
CA VAL A 7 -40.00 23.57 -7.68
C VAL A 7 -38.72 23.10 -6.99
N LYS A 8 -38.04 23.98 -6.24
CA LYS A 8 -36.82 23.63 -5.48
C LYS A 8 -37.10 22.83 -4.22
N LEU A 9 -38.27 22.99 -3.60
CA LEU A 9 -38.65 22.29 -2.36
C LEU A 9 -39.20 20.87 -2.56
N LYS A 10 -39.49 20.43 -3.79
CA LYS A 10 -39.99 19.06 -4.06
C LYS A 10 -39.06 17.94 -3.59
N TRP A 11 -37.75 18.19 -3.48
CA TRP A 11 -36.77 17.23 -2.95
C TRP A 11 -36.94 16.96 -1.45
N PHE A 12 -37.48 17.91 -0.68
CA PHE A 12 -37.70 17.77 0.76
C PHE A 12 -39.04 17.08 1.13
N MET A 13 -39.98 16.96 0.19
CA MET A 13 -41.34 16.49 0.46
C MET A 13 -41.66 15.11 -0.14
N ARG A 14 -40.65 14.35 -0.58
CA ARG A 14 -40.81 12.92 -0.86
C ARG A 14 -40.72 12.17 0.47
N PRO A 15 -41.75 11.43 0.92
CA PRO A 15 -41.62 10.56 2.08
C PRO A 15 -40.56 9.49 1.79
N ALA A 16 -39.74 9.18 2.79
CA ALA A 16 -38.82 8.05 2.70
C ALA A 16 -39.62 6.75 2.63
N CYS A 17 -39.67 6.14 1.44
CA CYS A 17 -40.18 4.80 1.29
C CYS A 17 -39.10 3.84 1.80
N LEU A 18 -39.23 3.43 3.07
CA LEU A 18 -38.49 2.29 3.60
C LEU A 18 -38.94 1.06 2.80
N PRO A 19 -38.03 0.36 2.09
CA PRO A 19 -38.43 -0.85 1.37
C PRO A 19 -38.70 -1.97 2.38
N ASP A 20 -39.89 -2.57 2.28
CA ASP A 20 -40.22 -3.79 3.03
C ASP A 20 -39.25 -4.93 2.68
N SER A 21 -38.88 -5.70 3.70
CA SER A 21 -38.00 -6.86 3.57
C SER A 21 -38.79 -8.07 3.09
N THR A 22 -38.78 -8.36 1.78
CA THR A 22 -39.30 -9.63 1.24
C THR A 22 -38.52 -10.17 0.05
N ALA A 23 -38.05 -11.42 0.20
CA ALA A 23 -37.74 -12.43 -0.82
C ALA A 23 -36.69 -12.10 -1.91
N ALA A 24 -35.60 -12.88 -1.92
CA ALA A 24 -34.65 -12.94 -3.03
C ALA A 24 -35.31 -13.56 -4.27
N LEU A 25 -35.60 -12.73 -5.27
CA LEU A 25 -35.92 -13.16 -6.63
C LEU A 25 -34.63 -13.54 -7.39
N PRO A 26 -34.70 -14.44 -8.40
CA PRO A 26 -33.52 -14.82 -9.17
C PRO A 26 -32.94 -13.60 -9.89
N VAL A 27 -31.62 -13.42 -9.75
CA VAL A 27 -30.86 -12.28 -10.25
C VAL A 27 -30.94 -12.23 -11.79
N PRO A 28 -31.50 -11.17 -12.40
CA PRO A 28 -31.40 -10.96 -13.84
C PRO A 28 -29.95 -10.65 -14.21
N ASP A 29 -29.48 -11.13 -15.37
CA ASP A 29 -28.21 -10.69 -15.92
C ASP A 29 -28.29 -9.19 -16.27
N MET A 30 -27.75 -8.36 -15.38
CA MET A 30 -27.71 -6.91 -15.54
C MET A 30 -26.61 -6.49 -16.54
N PRO A 31 -26.75 -5.33 -17.20
CA PRO A 31 -25.78 -4.89 -18.19
C PRO A 31 -24.35 -4.72 -17.61
N PRO A 32 -23.30 -4.79 -18.44
CA PRO A 32 -21.93 -4.52 -17.99
C PRO A 32 -21.80 -3.17 -17.27
N GLY A 33 -21.09 -3.15 -16.14
CA GLY A 33 -20.87 -1.95 -15.33
C GLY A 33 -21.86 -1.72 -14.18
N TRP A 34 -22.83 -2.62 -13.98
CA TRP A 34 -23.65 -2.68 -12.76
C TRP A 34 -23.02 -3.59 -11.70
N LEU A 35 -23.22 -3.23 -10.44
CA LEU A 35 -22.75 -3.92 -9.25
C LEU A 35 -23.94 -4.22 -8.33
N TYR A 36 -23.89 -5.37 -7.66
CA TYR A 36 -24.85 -5.73 -6.63
C TYR A 36 -24.33 -5.29 -5.25
N PRO A 37 -25.19 -4.80 -4.34
CA PRO A 37 -24.82 -4.63 -2.94
C PRO A 37 -24.43 -5.98 -2.34
N GLN A 38 -23.38 -5.95 -1.54
CA GLN A 38 -22.87 -7.09 -0.80
C GLN A 38 -22.97 -6.81 0.70
N SER A 39 -23.17 -7.86 1.47
CA SER A 39 -23.13 -7.81 2.93
C SER A 39 -21.71 -7.50 3.43
N ALA A 40 -21.59 -6.97 4.65
CA ALA A 40 -20.28 -6.80 5.29
C ALA A 40 -19.47 -8.11 5.33
N GLY A 41 -20.14 -9.26 5.50
CA GLY A 41 -19.51 -10.58 5.53
C GLY A 41 -18.83 -10.92 4.21
N GLU A 42 -19.53 -10.79 3.09
CA GLU A 42 -18.98 -11.02 1.74
C GLU A 42 -17.87 -10.03 1.40
N LEU A 43 -18.07 -8.75 1.72
CA LEU A 43 -17.08 -7.69 1.49
C LEU A 43 -15.78 -7.93 2.27
N LEU A 44 -15.87 -8.42 3.50
CA LEU A 44 -14.68 -8.72 4.33
C LEU A 44 -14.11 -10.11 4.09
N ALA A 45 -14.77 -11.00 3.33
CA ALA A 45 -14.35 -12.41 3.18
C ALA A 45 -13.04 -12.62 2.40
N THR A 46 -12.47 -11.59 1.76
CA THR A 46 -11.24 -11.75 0.98
C THR A 46 -10.04 -12.11 1.88
N PRO A 47 -9.08 -12.93 1.42
CA PRO A 47 -7.93 -13.33 2.25
C PRO A 47 -7.10 -12.15 2.77
N LEU A 48 -7.01 -11.06 1.99
CA LEU A 48 -6.36 -9.81 2.41
C LEU A 48 -7.10 -9.14 3.55
N ARG A 49 -8.42 -8.93 3.42
CA ARG A 49 -9.24 -8.23 4.42
C ARG A 49 -9.35 -9.01 5.72
N GLN A 50 -9.49 -10.34 5.65
CA GLN A 50 -9.42 -11.23 6.82
C GLN A 50 -8.05 -11.17 7.52
N ARG A 51 -6.95 -11.09 6.77
CA ARG A 51 -5.60 -10.96 7.33
C ARG A 51 -5.39 -9.61 8.02
N LEU A 52 -5.81 -8.51 7.39
CA LEU A 52 -5.74 -7.16 7.96
C LEU A 52 -6.59 -7.07 9.26
N MET A 53 -7.81 -7.61 9.24
CA MET A 53 -8.65 -7.71 10.43
C MET A 53 -7.98 -8.48 11.58
N LYS A 54 -7.32 -9.61 11.26
CA LYS A 54 -6.53 -10.38 12.23
C LYS A 54 -5.34 -9.60 12.78
N ILE A 55 -4.65 -8.80 11.95
CA ILE A 55 -3.54 -7.94 12.41
C ILE A 55 -4.06 -6.87 13.38
N ILE A 56 -5.15 -6.17 13.06
CA ILE A 56 -5.77 -5.17 13.96
C ILE A 56 -6.17 -5.82 15.29
N TRP A 57 -6.72 -7.03 15.27
CA TRP A 57 -7.04 -7.77 16.50
C TRP A 57 -5.79 -8.15 17.32
N GLN A 58 -4.78 -8.72 16.68
CA GLN A 58 -3.51 -9.09 17.34
C GLN A 58 -2.76 -7.89 17.93
N ARG A 59 -2.95 -6.68 17.38
CA ARG A 59 -2.29 -5.45 17.84
C ARG A 59 -3.06 -4.70 18.92
N THR A 60 -4.35 -5.00 19.11
CA THR A 60 -5.22 -4.39 20.13
C THR A 60 -5.45 -5.27 21.37
N SER A 61 -5.01 -6.53 21.36
CA SER A 61 -5.04 -7.44 22.53
C SER A 61 -6.40 -7.67 23.20
N LEU A 62 -7.50 -7.26 22.57
CA LEU A 62 -8.85 -7.37 23.13
C LEU A 62 -9.40 -8.81 23.08
N SER A 63 -10.33 -9.10 23.99
CA SER A 63 -11.18 -10.29 23.87
C SER A 63 -12.01 -10.23 22.58
N ALA A 64 -12.38 -11.39 22.02
CA ALA A 64 -13.12 -11.44 20.76
C ALA A 64 -14.43 -10.64 20.79
N SER A 65 -15.16 -10.66 21.91
CA SER A 65 -16.41 -9.89 22.07
C SER A 65 -16.19 -8.38 22.09
N LEU A 66 -15.16 -7.89 22.79
CA LEU A 66 -14.81 -6.46 22.79
C LEU A 66 -14.28 -6.03 21.42
N PHE A 67 -13.44 -6.86 20.79
CA PHE A 67 -12.96 -6.60 19.43
C PHE A 67 -14.11 -6.50 18.42
N THR A 68 -15.12 -7.38 18.50
CA THR A 68 -16.30 -7.33 17.63
C THR A 68 -17.10 -6.04 17.83
N GLN A 69 -17.31 -5.62 19.08
CA GLN A 69 -18.08 -4.41 19.39
C GLN A 69 -17.31 -3.12 19.03
N LEU A 70 -16.04 -3.02 19.40
CA LEU A 70 -15.24 -1.81 19.23
C LEU A 70 -14.72 -1.64 17.81
N TYR A 71 -14.28 -2.70 17.12
CA TYR A 71 -13.57 -2.57 15.83
C TYR A 71 -14.28 -3.25 14.67
N GLN A 72 -14.69 -4.50 14.83
CA GLN A 72 -15.31 -5.25 13.73
C GLN A 72 -16.64 -4.62 13.30
N THR A 73 -17.48 -4.18 14.25
CA THR A 73 -18.79 -3.58 13.94
C THR A 73 -18.68 -2.26 13.18
N PRO A 74 -17.83 -1.28 13.59
CA PRO A 74 -17.52 -0.13 12.75
C PRO A 74 -16.98 -0.49 11.37
N VAL A 75 -16.06 -1.45 11.26
CA VAL A 75 -15.53 -1.87 9.96
C VAL A 75 -16.61 -2.50 9.07
N MET A 76 -17.52 -3.30 9.63
CA MET A 76 -18.64 -3.88 8.88
C MET A 76 -19.56 -2.78 8.32
N ARG A 77 -19.87 -1.75 9.13
CA ARG A 77 -20.66 -0.59 8.68
C ARG A 77 -19.94 0.26 7.63
N PHE A 78 -18.63 0.48 7.80
CA PHE A 78 -17.81 1.14 6.78
C PHE A 78 -17.85 0.34 5.47
N ALA A 79 -17.66 -0.99 5.54
CA ALA A 79 -17.70 -1.86 4.36
C ALA A 79 -19.07 -1.77 3.66
N GLU A 80 -20.19 -1.79 4.40
CA GLU A 80 -21.53 -1.68 3.82
C GLU A 80 -21.82 -0.32 3.14
N LEU A 81 -21.16 0.76 3.56
CA LEU A 81 -21.20 2.06 2.89
C LEU A 81 -20.21 2.16 1.72
N ALA A 82 -19.01 1.61 1.86
CA ALA A 82 -17.95 1.64 0.86
C ALA A 82 -18.18 0.62 -0.28
N GLN A 83 -18.88 -0.49 -0.03
CA GLN A 83 -19.18 -1.54 -1.00
C GLN A 83 -17.94 -1.92 -1.85
N GLN A 84 -18.11 -1.93 -3.18
CA GLN A 84 -17.03 -2.13 -4.14
C GLN A 84 -16.47 -0.80 -4.69
N LEU A 85 -16.59 0.31 -3.93
CA LEU A 85 -16.03 1.59 -4.37
C LEU A 85 -14.49 1.53 -4.40
N PRO A 86 -13.87 2.03 -5.47
CA PRO A 86 -12.43 2.28 -5.55
C PRO A 86 -12.02 3.48 -4.68
N ALA A 87 -10.74 3.54 -4.27
CA ALA A 87 -10.21 4.67 -3.51
C ALA A 87 -9.76 5.85 -4.40
N SER A 88 -9.51 5.60 -5.70
CA SER A 88 -9.02 6.60 -6.66
C SER A 88 -9.38 6.26 -8.12
N GLU A 89 -9.48 7.28 -8.98
CA GLU A 89 -9.89 7.11 -10.39
C GLU A 89 -8.84 6.44 -11.27
N TYR A 90 -7.56 6.79 -11.09
CA TYR A 90 -6.46 6.36 -11.97
C TYR A 90 -5.22 5.85 -11.22
N HIS A 91 -5.29 5.70 -9.89
CA HIS A 91 -4.11 5.51 -9.03
C HIS A 91 -4.24 4.26 -8.15
N HIS A 92 -3.59 4.26 -6.99
CA HIS A 92 -3.58 3.15 -6.03
C HIS A 92 -5.00 2.82 -5.56
N HIS A 93 -5.29 1.53 -5.40
CA HIS A 93 -6.61 1.03 -5.02
C HIS A 93 -7.77 1.52 -5.94
N SER A 94 -7.50 1.74 -7.23
CA SER A 94 -8.52 2.04 -8.26
C SER A 94 -9.37 0.83 -8.68
N ARG A 95 -9.02 -0.37 -8.20
CA ARG A 95 -9.80 -1.61 -8.37
C ARG A 95 -11.09 -1.60 -7.55
N PRO A 96 -12.12 -2.39 -7.93
CA PRO A 96 -13.32 -2.58 -7.12
C PRO A 96 -13.00 -2.95 -5.66
N GLY A 97 -13.65 -2.24 -4.73
CA GLY A 97 -13.46 -2.39 -3.28
C GLY A 97 -12.12 -1.85 -2.75
N GLY A 98 -11.36 -1.14 -3.58
CA GLY A 98 -10.06 -0.61 -3.18
C GLY A 98 -10.12 0.40 -2.03
N LEU A 99 -11.23 1.14 -1.85
CA LEU A 99 -11.42 2.03 -0.69
C LEU A 99 -11.43 1.25 0.63
N LEU A 100 -12.03 0.06 0.63
CA LEU A 100 -12.04 -0.84 1.79
C LEU A 100 -10.67 -1.49 2.03
N ASP A 101 -9.95 -1.87 0.97
CA ASP A 101 -8.57 -2.38 1.08
C ASP A 101 -7.66 -1.34 1.74
N HIS A 102 -7.60 -0.13 1.17
CA HIS A 102 -6.76 0.97 1.63
C HIS A 102 -7.05 1.33 3.10
N THR A 103 -8.34 1.51 3.43
CA THR A 103 -8.75 1.87 4.80
C THR A 103 -8.33 0.81 5.83
N LEU A 104 -8.39 -0.47 5.48
CA LEU A 104 -7.96 -1.57 6.35
C LEU A 104 -6.44 -1.70 6.45
N GLU A 105 -5.71 -1.36 5.38
CA GLU A 105 -4.24 -1.28 5.40
C GLU A 105 -3.79 -0.14 6.33
N VAL A 106 -4.34 1.07 6.19
CA VAL A 106 -4.05 2.21 7.08
C VAL A 106 -4.41 1.88 8.53
N ALA A 107 -5.55 1.24 8.79
CA ALA A 107 -5.93 0.79 10.14
C ALA A 107 -4.96 -0.25 10.74
N ALA A 108 -4.46 -1.20 9.93
CA ALA A 108 -3.47 -2.18 10.37
C ALA A 108 -2.09 -1.55 10.62
N PHE A 109 -1.67 -0.60 9.77
CA PHE A 109 -0.42 0.16 9.96
C PHE A 109 -0.47 1.03 11.21
N VAL A 110 -1.54 1.79 11.41
CA VAL A 110 -1.65 2.67 12.57
C VAL A 110 -1.72 1.87 13.88
N ALA A 111 -2.37 0.69 13.87
CA ALA A 111 -2.37 -0.22 15.01
C ALA A 111 -0.97 -0.77 15.32
N LYS A 112 -0.09 -0.98 14.31
CA LYS A 112 1.32 -1.32 14.53
C LYS A 112 2.10 -0.11 15.08
N LEU A 113 1.99 1.06 14.46
CA LEU A 113 2.71 2.27 14.88
C LEU A 113 2.37 2.66 16.31
N ARG A 114 1.09 2.61 16.68
CA ARG A 114 0.58 2.88 18.04
C ARG A 114 1.35 2.12 19.12
N GLN A 115 1.75 0.87 18.89
CA GLN A 115 2.47 0.07 19.89
C GLN A 115 3.85 0.64 20.28
N ARG A 116 4.41 1.56 19.49
CA ARG A 116 5.67 2.27 19.78
C ARG A 116 5.49 3.47 20.71
N HIS A 117 4.26 3.86 21.06
CA HIS A 117 3.96 5.08 21.80
C HIS A 117 3.16 4.81 23.09
N LEU A 118 3.70 5.26 24.22
CA LEU A 118 2.95 5.41 25.48
C LEU A 118 2.12 6.70 25.39
N LEU A 119 0.80 6.58 25.44
CA LEU A 119 -0.13 7.65 25.14
C LEU A 119 -1.38 7.61 26.05
N PRO A 120 -1.85 8.74 26.60
CA PRO A 120 -1.45 10.12 26.31
C PRO A 120 0.01 10.48 26.66
N ALA A 121 0.61 11.42 25.91
CA ALA A 121 2.01 11.78 26.09
C ALA A 121 2.16 12.77 27.26
N GLY A 122 3.17 12.56 28.12
CA GLY A 122 3.46 13.48 29.22
C GLY A 122 2.52 13.41 30.44
N THR A 123 1.56 12.47 30.46
CA THR A 123 0.74 12.16 31.65
C THR A 123 1.42 11.11 32.54
N ALA A 124 0.91 10.92 33.76
CA ALA A 124 1.45 9.92 34.68
C ALA A 124 1.20 8.49 34.18
N PRO A 125 2.07 7.50 34.47
CA PRO A 125 1.90 6.12 33.96
C PRO A 125 0.55 5.46 34.32
N GLU A 126 -0.06 5.84 35.43
CA GLU A 126 -1.40 5.37 35.83
C GLU A 126 -2.50 5.93 34.90
N ASP A 127 -2.45 7.22 34.57
CA ASP A 127 -3.34 7.85 33.60
C ASP A 127 -3.10 7.28 32.19
N GLN A 128 -1.83 7.05 31.81
CA GLN A 128 -1.48 6.38 30.56
C GLN A 128 -2.11 5.00 30.45
N ALA A 129 -1.99 4.16 31.49
CA ALA A 129 -2.60 2.83 31.51
C ALA A 129 -4.14 2.89 31.48
N ARG A 130 -4.76 3.85 32.18
CA ARG A 130 -6.21 4.05 32.21
C ARG A 130 -6.79 4.46 30.86
N GLU A 131 -6.04 5.25 30.07
CA GLU A 131 -6.53 5.86 28.83
C GLU A 131 -6.01 5.17 27.56
N ALA A 132 -5.04 4.25 27.68
CA ALA A 132 -4.37 3.59 26.57
C ALA A 132 -5.34 2.94 25.55
N GLU A 133 -6.40 2.28 26.02
CA GLU A 133 -7.41 1.64 25.17
C GLU A 133 -8.27 2.67 24.42
N ALA A 134 -8.69 3.75 25.10
CA ALA A 134 -9.48 4.81 24.48
C ALA A 134 -8.69 5.49 23.36
N TRP A 135 -7.43 5.82 23.62
CA TRP A 135 -6.55 6.42 22.61
C TRP A 135 -6.25 5.47 21.45
N THR A 136 -6.04 4.18 21.72
CA THR A 136 -5.87 3.16 20.66
C THR A 136 -7.12 3.08 19.79
N ALA A 137 -8.32 3.10 20.40
CA ALA A 137 -9.57 3.10 19.68
C ALA A 137 -9.78 4.37 18.84
N GLY A 138 -9.53 5.56 19.40
CA GLY A 138 -9.65 6.82 18.68
C GLY A 138 -8.72 6.92 17.47
N ILE A 139 -7.49 6.38 17.57
CA ILE A 139 -6.55 6.29 16.45
C ILE A 139 -7.06 5.35 15.35
N ILE A 140 -7.55 4.16 15.71
CA ILE A 140 -8.10 3.20 14.72
C ILE A 140 -9.40 3.76 14.08
N TYR A 141 -10.20 4.52 14.83
CA TYR A 141 -11.38 5.20 14.30
C TYR A 141 -11.03 6.36 13.38
N ALA A 142 -9.95 7.11 13.67
CA ALA A 142 -9.43 8.12 12.74
C ALA A 142 -8.99 7.46 11.42
N ALA A 143 -8.29 6.32 11.49
CA ALA A 143 -7.92 5.54 10.29
C ALA A 143 -9.14 5.03 9.52
N LEU A 144 -10.20 4.58 10.21
CA LEU A 144 -11.43 4.13 9.56
C LEU A 144 -12.19 5.28 8.86
N LEU A 145 -12.01 6.52 9.31
CA LEU A 145 -12.76 7.68 8.83
C LEU A 145 -11.99 8.61 7.90
N HIS A 146 -10.64 8.57 7.88
CA HIS A 146 -9.82 9.58 7.16
C HIS A 146 -10.26 9.81 5.70
N ASP A 147 -10.63 8.73 5.01
CA ASP A 147 -10.95 8.71 3.58
C ASP A 147 -12.44 8.48 3.27
N VAL A 148 -13.30 8.26 4.28
CA VAL A 148 -14.70 7.86 4.06
C VAL A 148 -15.50 8.91 3.27
N GLY A 149 -15.12 10.18 3.34
CA GLY A 149 -15.77 11.26 2.61
C GLY A 149 -15.74 11.10 1.09
N LYS A 150 -14.75 10.37 0.55
CA LYS A 150 -14.60 10.09 -0.89
C LYS A 150 -15.84 9.44 -1.51
N ILE A 151 -16.58 8.64 -0.72
CA ILE A 151 -17.87 8.02 -1.09
C ILE A 151 -18.90 9.07 -1.55
N VAL A 152 -18.84 10.29 -1.02
CA VAL A 152 -19.75 11.40 -1.38
C VAL A 152 -19.10 12.40 -2.34
N THR A 153 -17.83 12.75 -2.11
CA THR A 153 -17.18 13.87 -2.79
C THR A 153 -16.66 13.50 -4.17
N ASP A 154 -16.13 12.30 -4.33
CA ASP A 154 -15.33 11.91 -5.50
C ASP A 154 -16.15 10.97 -6.41
N ILE A 155 -17.04 10.17 -5.81
CA ILE A 155 -17.89 9.20 -6.51
C ILE A 155 -19.37 9.62 -6.47
N GLU A 156 -20.05 9.45 -7.60
CA GLU A 156 -21.51 9.49 -7.74
C GLU A 156 -22.02 8.05 -7.94
N VAL A 157 -22.86 7.58 -7.01
CA VAL A 157 -23.49 6.27 -7.07
C VAL A 157 -24.93 6.43 -7.57
N ILE A 158 -25.29 5.68 -8.60
CA ILE A 158 -26.62 5.72 -9.23
C ILE A 158 -27.24 4.33 -9.13
N THR A 159 -28.45 4.24 -8.57
CA THR A 159 -29.21 3.00 -8.40
C THR A 159 -30.05 2.64 -9.64
N ASP A 160 -30.60 1.42 -9.64
CA ASP A 160 -31.45 0.85 -10.70
C ASP A 160 -32.65 1.73 -11.10
N ASP A 161 -33.26 2.41 -10.13
CA ASP A 161 -34.33 3.42 -10.28
C ASP A 161 -33.86 4.79 -10.83
N ALA A 162 -32.61 4.86 -11.30
CA ALA A 162 -31.91 6.05 -11.77
C ALA A 162 -31.86 7.22 -10.75
N GLN A 163 -32.11 6.96 -9.46
CA GLN A 163 -31.84 7.93 -8.41
C GLN A 163 -30.34 7.94 -8.04
N ARG A 164 -29.90 9.04 -7.45
CA ARG A 164 -28.58 9.11 -6.82
C ARG A 164 -28.70 8.61 -5.38
N TRP A 165 -27.87 7.65 -5.00
CA TRP A 165 -27.71 7.25 -3.61
C TRP A 165 -26.88 8.28 -2.82
N TYR A 166 -27.22 8.42 -1.55
CA TYR A 166 -26.53 9.26 -0.59
C TYR A 166 -26.24 8.44 0.66
N PRO A 167 -24.99 8.36 1.14
CA PRO A 167 -24.63 7.48 2.27
C PRO A 167 -25.40 7.74 3.56
N TRP A 168 -25.87 8.97 3.80
CA TRP A 168 -26.71 9.31 4.97
C TRP A 168 -28.16 8.82 4.90
N LEU A 169 -28.54 8.11 3.83
CA LEU A 169 -29.78 7.34 3.75
C LEU A 169 -29.59 5.87 4.20
N GLY A 170 -28.38 5.50 4.64
CA GLY A 170 -28.00 4.15 5.01
C GLY A 170 -27.37 3.34 3.86
N PRO A 171 -27.02 2.07 4.10
CA PRO A 171 -26.37 1.19 3.13
C PRO A 171 -27.09 1.05 1.78
N LEU A 172 -26.33 0.69 0.75
CA LEU A 172 -26.89 0.34 -0.56
C LEU A 172 -27.71 -0.96 -0.46
N THR A 173 -28.95 -0.93 -0.92
CA THR A 173 -29.87 -2.09 -0.96
C THR A 173 -30.33 -2.45 -2.37
N ARG A 174 -29.90 -1.70 -3.38
CA ARG A 174 -30.28 -1.85 -4.80
C ARG A 174 -29.05 -1.99 -5.68
N PRO A 175 -29.14 -2.69 -6.84
CA PRO A 175 -28.10 -2.67 -7.85
C PRO A 175 -27.71 -1.22 -8.19
N TYR A 176 -26.42 -0.99 -8.34
CA TYR A 176 -25.85 0.35 -8.51
C TYR A 176 -24.74 0.36 -9.56
N ARG A 177 -24.44 1.57 -10.06
CA ARG A 177 -23.27 1.83 -10.90
C ARG A 177 -22.53 3.06 -10.41
N LEU A 178 -21.23 3.07 -10.66
CA LEU A 178 -20.32 4.12 -10.22
C LEU A 178 -20.04 5.10 -11.34
N LYS A 179 -19.86 6.37 -10.98
CA LYS A 179 -19.44 7.44 -11.89
C LYS A 179 -18.57 8.43 -11.13
N TYR A 180 -17.36 8.68 -11.61
CA TYR A 180 -16.51 9.70 -11.01
C TYR A 180 -17.03 11.12 -11.27
N ARG A 181 -16.87 11.96 -10.26
CA ARG A 181 -17.27 13.37 -10.29
C ARG A 181 -16.12 14.20 -10.82
N LYS A 182 -16.28 14.73 -12.04
CA LYS A 182 -15.34 15.71 -12.57
C LYS A 182 -15.36 16.98 -11.71
N ASN A 183 -14.19 17.57 -11.47
CA ASN A 183 -13.99 18.78 -10.69
C ASN A 183 -14.48 18.69 -9.23
N HIS A 184 -14.29 17.54 -8.57
CA HIS A 184 -14.54 17.42 -7.13
C HIS A 184 -13.50 18.21 -6.32
N ASN A 185 -13.94 18.84 -5.23
CA ASN A 185 -13.05 19.56 -4.33
C ASN A 185 -12.55 18.60 -3.24
N HIS A 186 -11.31 18.11 -3.37
CA HIS A 186 -10.70 17.18 -2.44
C HIS A 186 -10.73 17.67 -0.97
N ALA A 187 -10.65 18.99 -0.73
CA ALA A 187 -10.72 19.56 0.62
C ALA A 187 -12.08 19.34 1.33
N LEU A 188 -13.10 18.79 0.64
CA LEU A 188 -14.39 18.47 1.24
C LEU A 188 -14.49 17.06 1.82
N HIS A 189 -13.64 16.09 1.43
CA HIS A 189 -13.77 14.72 1.97
C HIS A 189 -13.59 14.65 3.50
N PRO A 190 -12.68 15.42 4.15
CA PRO A 190 -12.57 15.37 5.61
C PRO A 190 -13.79 15.98 6.31
N ALA A 191 -14.34 17.08 5.76
CA ALA A 191 -15.58 17.67 6.27
C ALA A 191 -16.78 16.69 6.16
N VAL A 192 -16.82 15.86 5.10
CA VAL A 192 -17.81 14.79 4.96
C VAL A 192 -17.52 13.60 5.87
N ALA A 193 -16.27 13.29 6.21
CA ALA A 193 -15.95 12.21 7.14
C ALA A 193 -16.63 12.42 8.50
N GLY A 194 -16.65 13.66 9.01
CA GLY A 194 -17.43 14.03 10.21
C GLY A 194 -18.94 13.78 10.08
N LEU A 195 -19.53 13.98 8.88
CA LEU A 195 -20.95 13.71 8.62
C LEU A 195 -21.27 12.20 8.58
N LEU A 196 -20.31 11.35 8.17
CA LEU A 196 -20.49 9.90 8.09
C LEU A 196 -20.05 9.16 9.36
N ALA A 197 -19.28 9.80 10.25
CA ALA A 197 -18.77 9.23 11.49
C ALA A 197 -19.85 8.56 12.35
N THR A 198 -21.03 9.18 12.48
CA THR A 198 -22.15 8.66 13.30
C THR A 198 -22.90 7.47 12.68
N GLN A 199 -22.68 7.16 11.40
CA GLN A 199 -23.22 5.95 10.78
C GLN A 199 -22.28 4.75 10.96
N ILE A 200 -20.99 5.01 11.08
CA ILE A 200 -19.94 3.98 11.22
C ILE A 200 -19.73 3.69 12.70
N LEU A 201 -19.36 4.71 13.48
CA LEU A 201 -19.09 4.56 14.91
C LEU A 201 -20.40 4.48 15.70
N PRO A 202 -20.55 3.54 16.65
CA PRO A 202 -21.69 3.55 17.56
C PRO A 202 -21.59 4.76 18.51
N ALA A 203 -22.74 5.31 18.90
CA ALA A 203 -22.80 6.44 19.82
C ALA A 203 -22.10 6.15 21.16
N THR A 204 -22.08 4.90 21.62
CA THR A 204 -21.32 4.46 22.81
C THR A 204 -19.82 4.67 22.67
N ALA A 205 -19.24 4.43 21.49
CA ALA A 205 -17.81 4.66 21.24
C ALA A 205 -17.49 6.17 21.19
N LEU A 206 -18.33 6.97 20.54
CA LEU A 206 -18.19 8.44 20.52
C LEU A 206 -18.33 9.04 21.93
N ASN A 207 -19.30 8.58 22.71
CA ASN A 207 -19.49 9.00 24.10
C ASN A 207 -18.31 8.58 25.00
N TRP A 208 -17.66 7.44 24.72
CA TRP A 208 -16.48 6.99 25.45
C TRP A 208 -15.24 7.82 25.10
N LEU A 209 -14.97 8.11 23.83
CA LEU A 209 -13.90 9.03 23.43
C LEU A 209 -14.10 10.41 24.08
N ALA A 210 -15.32 10.92 24.11
CA ALA A 210 -15.64 12.23 24.67
C ALA A 210 -15.40 12.37 26.18
N GLN A 211 -15.16 11.27 26.91
CA GLN A 211 -14.72 11.31 28.32
C GLN A 211 -13.27 11.80 28.45
N TYR A 212 -12.47 11.67 27.39
CA TYR A 212 -11.05 12.01 27.34
C TYR A 212 -10.86 13.22 26.41
N ARG A 213 -10.83 14.42 27.00
CA ARG A 213 -10.90 15.68 26.25
C ARG A 213 -9.82 15.82 25.16
N GLU A 214 -8.56 15.57 25.50
CA GLU A 214 -7.41 15.71 24.59
C GLU A 214 -7.52 14.76 23.39
N LEU A 215 -7.84 13.49 23.67
CA LEU A 215 -8.12 12.46 22.67
C LEU A 215 -9.28 12.88 21.75
N TYR A 216 -10.37 13.39 22.30
CA TYR A 216 -11.56 13.76 21.53
C TYR A 216 -11.29 14.98 20.63
N GLU A 217 -10.62 16.02 21.14
CA GLU A 217 -10.20 17.19 20.35
C GLU A 217 -9.24 16.76 19.21
N SER A 218 -8.21 15.97 19.53
CA SER A 218 -7.25 15.41 18.56
C SER A 218 -7.93 14.55 17.47
N PHE A 219 -8.86 13.67 17.86
CA PHE A 219 -9.66 12.84 16.95
C PHE A 219 -10.52 13.69 16.01
N LEU A 220 -11.21 14.71 16.52
CA LEU A 220 -12.05 15.60 15.71
C LEU A 220 -11.22 16.41 14.71
N PHE A 221 -10.07 16.95 15.10
CA PHE A 221 -9.15 17.61 14.17
C PHE A 221 -8.63 16.66 13.09
N CYS A 222 -8.33 15.41 13.45
CA CYS A 222 -7.85 14.41 12.50
C CYS A 222 -8.91 14.10 11.42
N ILE A 223 -10.14 13.74 11.82
CA ILE A 223 -11.18 13.37 10.84
C ILE A 223 -11.69 14.55 10.02
N SER A 224 -11.53 15.79 10.50
CA SER A 224 -11.83 17.02 9.75
C SER A 224 -10.67 17.51 8.88
N GLY A 225 -9.55 16.79 8.81
CA GLY A 225 -8.42 17.08 7.93
C GLY A 225 -7.43 18.12 8.47
N HIS A 226 -7.64 18.61 9.68
CA HIS A 226 -6.74 19.50 10.42
C HIS A 226 -5.64 18.71 11.12
N TYR A 227 -4.90 17.91 10.35
CA TYR A 227 -3.83 17.05 10.86
C TYR A 227 -2.75 17.82 11.63
N ASP A 228 -2.52 19.10 11.29
CA ASP A 228 -1.64 20.05 11.98
C ASP A 228 -2.06 20.34 13.43
N GLN A 229 -3.36 20.19 13.75
CA GLN A 229 -3.94 20.38 15.07
C GLN A 229 -4.32 19.05 15.75
N ALA A 230 -4.27 17.94 15.01
CA ALA A 230 -4.57 16.60 15.52
C ALA A 230 -3.41 15.99 16.36
N GLY A 231 -2.24 16.63 16.40
CA GLY A 231 -1.08 16.13 17.14
C GLY A 231 -0.70 14.69 16.75
N ILE A 232 -0.38 13.87 17.75
CA ILE A 232 0.11 12.50 17.53
C ILE A 232 -0.86 11.60 16.74
N ILE A 233 -2.19 11.81 16.85
CA ILE A 233 -3.14 11.05 16.02
C ILE A 233 -2.99 11.44 14.55
N GLY A 234 -2.84 12.74 14.26
CA GLY A 234 -2.61 13.22 12.91
C GLY A 234 -1.30 12.71 12.30
N ASP A 235 -0.21 12.76 13.07
CA ASP A 235 1.10 12.26 12.64
C ASP A 235 1.06 10.76 12.33
N LEU A 236 0.49 9.95 13.24
CA LEU A 236 0.36 8.50 13.07
C LEU A 236 -0.50 8.13 11.85
N ILE A 237 -1.60 8.85 11.62
CA ILE A 237 -2.47 8.62 10.46
C ILE A 237 -1.77 8.98 9.15
N GLN A 238 -1.09 10.13 9.08
CA GLN A 238 -0.31 10.49 7.90
C GLN A 238 0.83 9.51 7.63
N GLU A 239 1.49 8.97 8.65
CA GLU A 239 2.54 7.95 8.48
C GLU A 239 1.95 6.61 7.99
N ALA A 240 0.83 6.16 8.56
CA ALA A 240 0.14 4.94 8.15
C ALA A 240 -0.41 5.00 6.71
N ASP A 241 -0.99 6.14 6.31
CA ASP A 241 -1.41 6.41 4.92
C ASP A 241 -0.23 6.27 3.95
N ARG A 242 0.85 7.03 4.17
CA ARG A 242 2.07 6.98 3.35
C ARG A 242 2.68 5.57 3.29
N ALA A 243 2.67 4.82 4.38
CA ALA A 243 3.15 3.44 4.42
C ALA A 243 2.29 2.49 3.55
N SER A 244 0.96 2.64 3.59
CA SER A 244 0.05 1.85 2.73
C SER A 244 0.28 2.14 1.24
N VAL A 245 0.37 3.42 0.87
CA VAL A 245 0.63 3.86 -0.52
C VAL A 245 1.99 3.36 -1.00
N ALA A 246 3.05 3.49 -0.19
CA ALA A 246 4.37 2.98 -0.52
C ALA A 246 4.39 1.45 -0.72
N GLN A 247 3.68 0.71 0.14
CA GLN A 247 3.57 -0.75 0.01
C GLN A 247 2.85 -1.15 -1.29
N PHE A 248 1.75 -0.47 -1.65
CA PHE A 248 1.01 -0.73 -2.89
C PHE A 248 1.87 -0.43 -4.13
N MET A 249 2.74 0.59 -4.09
CA MET A 249 3.71 0.89 -5.15
C MET A 249 4.84 -0.16 -5.28
N GLY A 250 4.92 -1.15 -4.40
CA GLY A 250 6.03 -2.11 -4.36
C GLY A 250 7.31 -1.54 -3.76
N ALA A 251 7.24 -0.40 -3.07
CA ALA A 251 8.34 0.13 -2.26
C ALA A 251 8.37 -0.56 -0.88
N ASN A 252 9.53 -0.56 -0.22
CA ASN A 252 9.68 -1.19 1.09
C ASN A 252 9.08 -0.30 2.19
N ALA A 253 7.87 -0.60 2.64
CA ALA A 253 7.21 0.19 3.68
C ALA A 253 7.92 0.15 5.06
N SER A 254 8.80 -0.83 5.35
CA SER A 254 9.63 -0.76 6.58
C SER A 254 10.55 0.46 6.52
N ALA A 255 11.17 0.71 5.36
CA ALA A 255 12.03 1.87 5.17
C ALA A 255 11.25 3.21 5.22
N ALA A 256 9.94 3.20 4.98
CA ALA A 256 9.06 4.35 5.17
C ALA A 256 8.64 4.55 6.65
N LEU A 257 8.54 3.46 7.43
CA LEU A 257 8.19 3.42 8.87
C LEU A 257 9.40 3.53 9.82
N GLU A 258 10.63 3.55 9.27
CA GLU A 258 11.90 3.66 10.01
C GLU A 258 12.54 5.05 9.85
N CYS A 259 12.09 5.84 8.88
CA CYS A 259 12.62 7.16 8.60
C CYS A 259 11.45 8.16 8.48
N PRO A 260 11.14 8.96 9.52
CA PRO A 260 10.04 9.92 9.51
C PRO A 260 10.37 11.12 8.61
N GLN A 261 10.36 10.87 7.31
CA GLN A 261 10.46 11.91 6.30
C GLN A 261 9.16 12.73 6.33
N PRO A 262 9.22 14.08 6.22
CA PRO A 262 8.01 14.87 6.01
C PRO A 262 7.29 14.39 4.74
N SER A 263 5.95 14.48 4.69
CA SER A 263 5.17 14.03 3.53
C SER A 263 5.68 14.67 2.23
N LEU A 264 5.56 13.96 1.10
CA LEU A 264 6.01 14.46 -0.21
C LEU A 264 5.42 15.86 -0.50
N ALA A 265 4.15 16.09 -0.12
CA ALA A 265 3.51 17.41 -0.12
C ALA A 265 4.26 18.48 0.70
N LYS A 266 4.63 18.16 1.95
CA LYS A 266 5.38 19.04 2.85
C LYS A 266 6.80 19.30 2.33
N GLN A 267 7.45 18.28 1.76
CA GLN A 267 8.76 18.39 1.13
C GLN A 267 8.72 19.24 -0.15
N ILE A 268 7.71 19.09 -1.01
CA ILE A 268 7.51 19.95 -2.18
C ILE A 268 7.21 21.39 -1.75
N LEU A 269 6.43 21.60 -0.69
CA LEU A 269 6.19 22.93 -0.14
C LEU A 269 7.47 23.56 0.41
N THR A 270 8.34 22.79 1.07
CA THR A 270 9.70 23.24 1.46
C THR A 270 10.55 23.56 0.24
N ALA A 271 10.54 22.70 -0.79
CA ALA A 271 11.23 22.96 -2.06
C ALA A 271 10.78 24.29 -2.69
N PHE A 272 9.47 24.58 -2.71
CA PHE A 272 8.97 25.88 -3.18
C PHE A 272 9.47 27.05 -2.32
N ARG A 273 9.47 26.91 -1.00
CA ARG A 273 9.94 27.95 -0.05
C ARG A 273 11.43 28.23 -0.16
N GLU A 274 12.24 27.23 -0.48
CA GLU A 274 13.69 27.40 -0.67
C GLU A 274 14.04 27.85 -2.10
N LEU A 275 13.53 27.16 -3.11
CA LEU A 275 13.91 27.38 -4.50
C LEU A 275 13.39 28.72 -5.04
N VAL A 276 12.15 29.11 -4.74
CA VAL A 276 11.54 30.30 -5.34
C VAL A 276 12.26 31.59 -4.93
N PRO A 277 12.67 31.80 -3.66
CA PRO A 277 13.49 32.95 -3.29
C PRO A 277 14.95 32.88 -3.74
N SER A 278 15.55 31.69 -3.82
CA SER A 278 17.02 31.53 -4.02
C SER A 278 17.47 31.24 -5.46
N GLN A 279 16.62 30.61 -6.27
CA GLN A 279 16.99 30.10 -7.60
C GLN A 279 16.07 30.57 -8.74
N PHE A 280 14.83 31.02 -8.46
CA PHE A 280 13.93 31.50 -9.51
C PHE A 280 14.14 32.97 -9.81
N LYS A 281 14.39 33.29 -11.08
CA LYS A 281 14.43 34.67 -11.57
C LYS A 281 13.01 35.16 -11.82
N LEU A 282 12.43 35.87 -10.85
CA LEU A 282 11.07 36.41 -10.93
C LEU A 282 11.04 37.83 -11.51
N ASN A 283 9.94 38.17 -12.19
CA ASN A 283 9.54 39.55 -12.51
C ASN A 283 10.54 40.38 -13.35
N ASN A 284 11.38 39.76 -14.20
CA ASN A 284 12.23 40.53 -15.11
C ASN A 284 11.36 41.38 -16.07
N PRO A 285 11.56 42.72 -16.14
CA PRO A 285 10.72 43.60 -16.96
C PRO A 285 11.13 43.65 -18.44
N SER A 286 12.29 43.08 -18.80
CA SER A 286 12.90 43.24 -20.13
C SER A 286 13.42 41.93 -20.75
N SER A 287 13.16 40.79 -20.10
CA SER A 287 13.68 39.48 -20.49
C SER A 287 12.87 38.34 -19.87
N GLY A 288 13.14 37.10 -20.30
CA GLY A 288 12.51 35.91 -19.75
C GLY A 288 12.70 35.79 -18.24
N SER A 289 11.66 35.33 -17.55
CA SER A 289 11.64 35.02 -16.11
C SER A 289 11.32 33.53 -15.91
N ASP A 290 11.75 32.95 -14.81
CA ASP A 290 11.27 31.63 -14.37
C ASP A 290 9.83 31.69 -13.83
N GLY A 291 9.35 32.89 -13.47
CA GLY A 291 8.00 33.14 -12.99
C GLY A 291 7.65 34.62 -12.80
N TRP A 292 6.37 34.87 -12.54
CA TRP A 292 5.77 36.19 -12.38
C TRP A 292 4.86 36.22 -11.15
N LEU A 293 5.09 37.18 -10.26
CA LEU A 293 4.34 37.38 -9.02
C LEU A 293 3.34 38.52 -9.22
N THR A 294 2.09 38.17 -9.49
CA THR A 294 0.96 39.11 -9.53
C THR A 294 0.45 39.40 -8.11
N GLY A 295 -0.49 40.35 -7.96
CA GLY A 295 -1.08 40.65 -6.64
C GLY A 295 -1.75 39.43 -6.00
N ASP A 296 -2.51 38.68 -6.79
CA ASP A 296 -3.33 37.53 -6.40
C ASP A 296 -2.58 36.18 -6.41
N ALA A 297 -1.62 35.99 -7.32
CA ALA A 297 -0.97 34.70 -7.53
C ALA A 297 0.53 34.78 -7.86
N LEU A 298 1.24 33.69 -7.55
CA LEU A 298 2.56 33.40 -8.11
C LEU A 298 2.38 32.46 -9.32
N TRP A 299 2.95 32.83 -10.46
CA TRP A 299 2.93 32.06 -11.70
C TRP A 299 4.35 31.57 -12.00
N LEU A 300 4.58 30.26 -12.13
CA LEU A 300 5.91 29.69 -12.41
C LEU A 300 5.88 28.89 -13.71
N ILE A 301 6.95 28.91 -14.51
CA ILE A 301 7.03 28.09 -15.74
C ILE A 301 6.99 26.60 -15.38
N SER A 302 6.01 25.88 -15.92
CA SER A 302 5.66 24.52 -15.51
C SER A 302 6.82 23.53 -15.59
N LYS A 303 7.45 23.40 -16.76
CA LYS A 303 8.55 22.45 -16.98
C LYS A 303 9.76 22.74 -16.09
N THR A 304 10.29 23.96 -16.11
CA THR A 304 11.46 24.32 -15.29
C THR A 304 11.18 24.18 -13.79
N THR A 305 9.94 24.42 -13.36
CA THR A 305 9.52 24.20 -11.98
C THR A 305 9.52 22.74 -11.59
N ALA A 306 8.92 21.86 -12.40
CA ALA A 306 8.96 20.42 -12.17
C ALA A 306 10.40 19.90 -12.08
N ASP A 307 11.23 20.29 -13.03
CA ASP A 307 12.60 19.79 -13.15
C ASP A 307 13.47 20.24 -11.94
N ARG A 308 13.33 21.49 -11.48
CA ARG A 308 14.03 22.00 -10.27
C ARG A 308 13.49 21.41 -8.96
N VAL A 309 12.17 21.28 -8.79
CA VAL A 309 11.56 20.67 -7.60
C VAL A 309 11.97 19.20 -7.49
N ARG A 310 11.92 18.44 -8.61
CA ARG A 310 12.42 17.05 -8.65
C ARG A 310 13.89 16.97 -8.27
N ALA A 311 14.75 17.83 -8.84
CA ALA A 311 16.17 17.84 -8.54
C ALA A 311 16.44 18.11 -7.06
N TRP A 312 15.74 19.07 -6.44
CA TRP A 312 15.86 19.36 -5.01
C TRP A 312 15.41 18.17 -4.16
N LEU A 313 14.27 17.55 -4.44
CA LEU A 313 13.78 16.38 -3.69
C LEU A 313 14.78 15.21 -3.74
N LEU A 314 15.32 14.92 -4.93
CA LEU A 314 16.33 13.87 -5.09
C LEU A 314 17.65 14.21 -4.36
N GLN A 315 18.06 15.48 -4.33
CA GLN A 315 19.24 15.93 -3.55
C GLN A 315 19.02 15.79 -2.04
N GLN A 316 17.81 16.02 -1.54
CA GLN A 316 17.44 15.81 -0.13
C GLN A 316 17.21 14.33 0.22
N GLY A 317 17.49 13.39 -0.70
CA GLY A 317 17.35 11.95 -0.46
C GLY A 317 15.91 11.44 -0.44
N VAL A 318 14.94 12.22 -0.93
CA VAL A 318 13.53 11.82 -0.96
C VAL A 318 13.32 10.64 -1.90
N THR A 319 12.70 9.58 -1.39
CA THR A 319 12.29 8.41 -2.17
C THR A 319 10.85 8.57 -2.65
N GLY A 320 10.52 8.01 -3.82
CA GLY A 320 9.16 8.08 -4.40
C GLY A 320 8.84 9.35 -5.20
N VAL A 321 9.84 10.18 -5.55
CA VAL A 321 9.63 11.36 -6.40
C VAL A 321 9.20 10.95 -7.82
N PRO A 322 8.10 11.49 -8.39
CA PRO A 322 7.65 11.09 -9.72
C PRO A 322 8.60 11.50 -10.87
N ASP A 323 8.99 10.53 -11.69
CA ASP A 323 9.85 10.74 -12.87
C ASP A 323 9.18 11.60 -13.95
N SER A 324 7.85 11.53 -14.07
CA SER A 324 7.07 12.31 -15.03
C SER A 324 6.65 13.67 -14.46
N ASN A 325 6.79 14.74 -15.26
CA ASN A 325 6.29 16.08 -14.91
C ASN A 325 4.78 16.09 -14.70
N VAL A 326 4.02 15.28 -15.45
CA VAL A 326 2.55 15.16 -15.30
C VAL A 326 2.21 14.65 -13.90
N ARG A 327 2.76 13.48 -13.52
CA ARG A 327 2.55 12.90 -12.18
C ARG A 327 3.00 13.84 -11.05
N LEU A 328 4.10 14.58 -11.24
CA LEU A 328 4.53 15.56 -10.26
C LEU A 328 3.52 16.71 -10.12
N PHE A 329 2.93 17.20 -11.20
CA PHE A 329 1.88 18.22 -11.13
C PHE A 329 0.59 17.69 -10.49
N ASP A 330 0.21 16.46 -10.79
CA ASP A 330 -0.98 15.81 -10.21
C ASP A 330 -0.82 15.65 -8.69
N GLU A 331 0.35 15.24 -8.21
CA GLU A 331 0.68 15.15 -6.77
C GLU A 331 0.59 16.53 -6.09
N ILE A 332 1.21 17.56 -6.68
CA ILE A 332 1.19 18.93 -6.15
C ILE A 332 -0.25 19.49 -6.13
N GLN A 333 -1.09 19.11 -7.10
CA GLN A 333 -2.50 19.49 -7.14
C GLN A 333 -3.36 18.70 -6.13
N ALA A 334 -3.12 17.40 -5.93
CA ALA A 334 -3.86 16.56 -5.00
C ALA A 334 -3.74 17.08 -3.56
N HIS A 335 -2.53 17.52 -3.16
CA HIS A 335 -2.28 18.19 -1.88
C HIS A 335 -2.65 19.69 -1.88
N GLY A 336 -3.37 20.15 -2.90
CA GLY A 336 -3.92 21.50 -3.02
C GLY A 336 -2.86 22.60 -3.05
N LEU A 337 -1.60 22.31 -3.41
CA LEU A 337 -0.52 23.31 -3.44
C LEU A 337 -0.61 24.24 -4.67
N LEU A 338 -1.26 23.78 -5.75
CA LEU A 338 -1.63 24.60 -6.91
C LEU A 338 -3.04 25.17 -6.83
N ILE A 339 -3.27 26.24 -7.57
CA ILE A 339 -4.60 26.76 -7.94
C ILE A 339 -4.89 26.22 -9.36
N PRO A 340 -5.78 25.21 -9.52
CA PRO A 340 -6.04 24.58 -10.81
C PRO A 340 -6.84 25.50 -11.76
N THR A 341 -6.83 25.18 -13.06
CA THR A 341 -7.68 25.82 -14.07
C THR A 341 -9.18 25.57 -13.79
N PRO A 342 -10.11 26.31 -14.41
CA PRO A 342 -11.54 26.05 -14.28
C PRO A 342 -11.97 24.63 -14.73
N GLU A 343 -11.18 23.99 -15.60
CA GLU A 343 -11.36 22.60 -16.05
C GLU A 343 -10.65 21.58 -15.14
N GLY A 344 -10.09 21.99 -14.00
CA GLY A 344 -9.45 21.11 -13.02
C GLY A 344 -8.02 20.68 -13.37
N LYS A 345 -7.31 21.38 -14.28
CA LYS A 345 -5.93 21.04 -14.67
C LYS A 345 -4.89 21.82 -13.87
N ALA A 346 -3.70 21.23 -13.71
CA ALA A 346 -2.59 21.85 -12.99
C ALA A 346 -1.90 22.99 -13.75
N VAL A 347 -1.86 22.88 -15.09
CA VAL A 347 -1.11 23.77 -15.98
C VAL A 347 -2.05 24.74 -16.69
N TRP A 348 -1.76 26.02 -16.53
CA TRP A 348 -2.41 27.14 -17.21
C TRP A 348 -1.65 27.51 -18.49
N THR A 349 -2.37 27.96 -19.51
CA THR A 349 -1.78 28.62 -20.68
C THR A 349 -2.01 30.12 -20.58
N CYS A 350 -0.95 30.92 -20.53
CA CYS A 350 -1.03 32.35 -20.24
C CYS A 350 -0.23 33.19 -21.23
N GLU A 351 -0.80 34.33 -21.64
CA GLU A 351 -0.06 35.43 -22.23
C GLU A 351 0.51 36.34 -21.13
N ILE A 352 1.64 36.98 -21.44
CA ILE A 352 2.39 37.80 -20.48
C ILE A 352 2.77 39.10 -21.17
N ALA A 353 2.38 40.22 -20.57
CA ALA A 353 2.74 41.55 -21.03
C ALA A 353 3.30 42.38 -19.87
N ALA A 354 4.56 42.79 -19.99
CA ALA A 354 5.15 43.76 -19.08
C ALA A 354 4.71 45.18 -19.45
N ASP A 355 4.61 46.08 -18.48
CA ASP A 355 4.29 47.49 -18.70
C ASP A 355 5.39 48.23 -19.50
N SER A 356 6.58 47.63 -19.61
CA SER A 356 7.69 48.03 -20.48
C SER A 356 7.43 47.79 -21.98
N GLY A 357 6.34 47.08 -22.33
CA GLY A 357 6.06 46.61 -23.68
C GLY A 357 6.71 45.25 -24.04
N TRP A 358 7.48 44.64 -23.12
CA TRP A 358 8.04 43.30 -23.35
C TRP A 358 6.96 42.20 -23.27
N THR A 359 6.96 41.30 -24.25
CA THR A 359 6.16 40.06 -24.25
C THR A 359 7.02 38.90 -24.75
N PRO A 360 6.74 37.64 -24.37
CA PRO A 360 7.47 36.47 -24.88
C PRO A 360 7.09 36.07 -26.32
N GLY A 361 6.14 36.76 -26.96
CA GLY A 361 5.71 36.48 -28.35
C GLY A 361 4.86 35.22 -28.55
N CYS A 362 4.78 34.34 -27.56
CA CYS A 362 3.91 33.17 -27.53
C CYS A 362 3.35 32.92 -26.12
N PRO A 363 2.20 32.23 -25.98
CA PRO A 363 1.67 31.88 -24.66
C PRO A 363 2.53 30.82 -23.97
N LEU A 364 2.74 30.98 -22.66
CA LEU A 364 3.56 30.10 -21.83
C LEU A 364 2.70 29.18 -20.95
N THR A 365 3.23 28.00 -20.62
CA THR A 365 2.59 27.02 -19.74
C THR A 365 3.05 27.20 -18.29
N LEU A 366 2.16 27.70 -17.43
CA LEU A 366 2.46 28.13 -16.07
C LEU A 366 1.73 27.30 -15.02
N LEU A 367 2.34 27.14 -13.84
CA LEU A 367 1.67 26.70 -12.61
C LEU A 367 1.26 27.94 -11.82
N ARG A 368 0.08 27.91 -11.21
CA ARG A 368 -0.44 29.00 -10.37
C ARG A 368 -0.42 28.58 -8.91
N LEU A 369 0.20 29.37 -8.04
CA LEU A 369 0.34 29.13 -6.61
C LEU A 369 -0.15 30.32 -5.79
N SER A 370 -0.63 30.06 -4.57
CA SER A 370 -0.91 31.13 -3.61
C SER A 370 0.40 31.67 -3.02
N PRO A 371 0.69 32.99 -3.08
CA PRO A 371 1.94 33.57 -2.59
C PRO A 371 2.20 33.31 -1.10
N VAL A 372 1.14 33.22 -0.29
CA VAL A 372 1.18 32.97 1.17
C VAL A 372 1.75 31.58 1.50
N ARG A 373 1.75 30.64 0.54
CA ARG A 373 2.37 29.32 0.73
C ARG A 373 3.90 29.40 0.66
N VAL A 374 4.44 30.35 -0.11
CA VAL A 374 5.88 30.52 -0.37
C VAL A 374 6.51 31.55 0.57
N TRP A 375 5.85 32.69 0.80
CA TRP A 375 6.37 33.78 1.64
C TRP A 375 5.46 34.07 2.85
N SER A 376 6.07 34.25 4.01
CA SER A 376 5.41 34.67 5.26
C SER A 376 5.43 36.19 5.49
N ALA A 377 6.50 36.89 5.09
CA ALA A 377 6.65 38.34 5.23
C ALA A 377 7.47 38.98 4.10
N ASP A 378 8.71 38.54 3.87
CA ASP A 378 9.64 39.12 2.88
C ASP A 378 9.30 38.71 1.44
N ARG A 379 8.21 39.26 0.90
CA ARG A 379 7.71 38.99 -0.45
C ARG A 379 8.29 40.00 -1.46
N PRO A 380 8.77 39.57 -2.64
CA PRO A 380 9.19 40.47 -3.72
C PRO A 380 8.07 41.41 -4.19
N ALA A 381 8.44 42.58 -4.72
CA ALA A 381 7.50 43.49 -5.35
C ALA A 381 6.75 42.80 -6.51
N PRO A 382 5.43 43.06 -6.70
CA PRO A 382 4.66 42.44 -7.76
C PRO A 382 5.15 42.87 -9.15
N PHE A 383 4.93 42.00 -10.14
CA PHE A 383 5.31 42.22 -11.53
C PHE A 383 4.61 43.47 -12.12
N PRO A 384 5.35 44.45 -12.66
CA PRO A 384 4.78 45.58 -13.40
C PRO A 384 4.33 45.11 -14.79
N GLY A 385 3.14 44.52 -14.83
CA GLY A 385 2.55 43.94 -16.02
C GLY A 385 1.36 43.03 -15.70
N LYS A 386 0.93 42.25 -16.69
CA LYS A 386 -0.23 41.36 -16.59
C LYS A 386 0.14 39.94 -17.07
N VAL A 387 -0.40 38.96 -16.36
CA VAL A 387 -0.44 37.55 -16.76
C VAL A 387 -1.90 37.21 -17.01
N THR A 388 -2.25 36.92 -18.26
CA THR A 388 -3.65 36.70 -18.69
C THR A 388 -3.83 35.26 -19.17
N PRO A 389 -4.64 34.44 -18.48
CA PRO A 389 -5.03 33.12 -18.97
C PRO A 389 -5.70 33.19 -20.34
N VAL A 390 -5.22 32.40 -21.29
CA VAL A 390 -5.84 32.25 -22.61
C VAL A 390 -6.92 31.18 -22.51
N ALA A 391 -8.15 31.53 -22.87
CA ALA A 391 -9.24 30.55 -22.95
C ALA A 391 -8.95 29.56 -24.09
N VAL A 392 -8.74 28.29 -23.76
CA VAL A 392 -8.46 27.25 -24.75
C VAL A 392 -9.74 26.92 -25.52
N VAL A 393 -9.93 27.56 -26.68
CA VAL A 393 -10.85 27.06 -27.70
C VAL A 393 -10.27 25.75 -28.21
N ALA A 394 -11.07 24.68 -28.18
CA ALA A 394 -10.63 23.35 -28.55
C ALA A 394 -10.47 23.19 -30.08
N THR A 395 -9.35 23.65 -30.63
CA THR A 395 -8.85 23.20 -31.94
C THR A 395 -8.24 21.81 -31.80
N ALA A 396 -8.80 20.83 -32.51
CA ALA A 396 -8.24 19.48 -32.57
C ALA A 396 -6.85 19.50 -33.25
N PRO A 397 -5.87 18.73 -32.76
CA PRO A 397 -4.59 18.59 -33.44
C PRO A 397 -4.73 17.67 -34.66
N GLU A 398 -4.27 18.15 -35.82
CA GLU A 398 -4.02 17.30 -37.00
C GLU A 398 -2.85 16.33 -36.75
N PRO A 399 -2.80 15.19 -37.46
CA PRO A 399 -1.89 14.11 -37.13
C PRO A 399 -0.46 14.37 -37.63
N VAL A 400 0.53 14.19 -36.74
CA VAL A 400 1.93 14.04 -37.13
C VAL A 400 2.25 12.54 -37.21
N ALA A 401 2.96 12.14 -38.27
CA ALA A 401 3.04 10.77 -38.75
C ALA A 401 3.57 9.76 -37.72
N ALA A 402 2.98 8.55 -37.75
CA ALA A 402 3.46 7.41 -37.01
C ALA A 402 4.76 6.85 -37.61
N MET A 403 5.68 6.42 -36.75
CA MET A 403 6.53 5.27 -37.05
C MET A 403 6.03 4.09 -36.23
N SER A 404 5.78 2.99 -36.93
CA SER A 404 5.24 1.75 -36.41
C SER A 404 6.32 0.90 -35.75
N ASP A 405 5.99 0.29 -34.62
CA ASP A 405 6.44 -1.06 -34.29
C ASP A 405 5.23 -1.89 -33.85
N ASP A 406 5.09 -3.07 -34.45
CA ASP A 406 3.94 -3.96 -34.33
C ASP A 406 4.33 -5.15 -33.43
N ILE A 407 3.71 -5.25 -32.24
CA ILE A 407 3.69 -6.48 -31.45
C ILE A 407 2.28 -6.70 -30.91
N SER A 408 1.66 -7.79 -31.35
CA SER A 408 0.32 -8.23 -30.94
C SER A 408 0.24 -8.61 -29.46
N THR A 409 -0.80 -8.12 -28.78
CA THR A 409 -1.26 -8.63 -27.47
C THR A 409 -2.03 -9.94 -27.58
N PRO A 410 -1.69 -10.99 -26.81
CA PRO A 410 -2.63 -12.01 -26.34
C PRO A 410 -3.24 -11.61 -24.97
N PRO A 411 -4.35 -12.24 -24.53
CA PRO A 411 -5.23 -11.68 -23.51
C PRO A 411 -4.75 -11.89 -22.06
N SER A 412 -5.09 -10.96 -21.18
CA SER A 412 -4.85 -11.06 -19.74
C SER A 412 -5.78 -12.10 -19.09
N THR A 413 -5.22 -13.26 -18.71
CA THR A 413 -5.86 -14.17 -17.76
C THR A 413 -5.56 -13.78 -16.32
N VAL A 414 -6.59 -13.81 -15.48
CA VAL A 414 -6.54 -13.50 -14.04
C VAL A 414 -5.83 -14.63 -13.28
N THR A 415 -4.87 -14.33 -12.37
CA THR A 415 -4.72 -14.98 -11.04
C THR A 415 -3.54 -14.46 -10.21
N SER A 416 -3.67 -14.58 -8.88
CA SER A 416 -2.70 -14.29 -7.80
C SER A 416 -2.32 -12.82 -7.56
N ASP A 417 -2.59 -12.33 -6.35
CA ASP A 417 -2.34 -10.93 -5.92
C ASP A 417 -1.03 -10.83 -5.10
N PRO A 418 0.06 -10.23 -5.64
CA PRO A 418 1.35 -10.13 -4.94
C PRO A 418 1.34 -9.19 -3.72
N LEU A 419 0.27 -8.40 -3.49
CA LEU A 419 0.13 -7.56 -2.29
C LEU A 419 0.16 -8.35 -0.97
N ALA A 420 -0.29 -9.61 -0.99
CA ALA A 420 -0.42 -10.43 0.21
C ALA A 420 0.94 -10.85 0.83
N ASP A 421 2.00 -10.97 0.01
CA ASP A 421 3.35 -11.28 0.50
C ASP A 421 4.12 -10.01 0.92
N LEU A 422 3.81 -8.86 0.33
CA LEU A 422 4.38 -7.56 0.73
C LEU A 422 3.86 -7.06 2.07
N THR A 423 2.58 -7.27 2.38
CA THR A 423 2.05 -7.07 3.76
C THR A 423 2.78 -7.97 4.75
N PHE A 424 3.13 -9.21 4.38
CA PHE A 424 3.72 -10.18 5.29
C PHE A 424 5.06 -9.73 5.88
N SER A 425 5.95 -9.11 5.09
CA SER A 425 7.27 -8.64 5.54
C SER A 425 7.24 -7.53 6.60
N LEU A 426 6.07 -6.93 6.87
CA LEU A 426 5.90 -5.78 7.76
C LEU A 426 5.29 -6.13 9.11
N PHE A 427 4.61 -7.27 9.22
CA PHE A 427 3.84 -7.64 10.41
C PHE A 427 4.36 -8.89 11.14
N VAL A 428 5.48 -9.48 10.69
CA VAL A 428 6.23 -10.48 11.46
C VAL A 428 6.67 -9.88 12.81
N PRO A 429 6.55 -10.61 13.94
CA PRO A 429 7.17 -10.20 15.20
C PRO A 429 8.70 -10.20 15.08
N GLU A 430 9.34 -9.17 15.62
CA GLU A 430 10.76 -9.25 15.99
C GLU A 430 10.83 -10.09 17.27
N GLU A 431 11.36 -11.32 17.18
CA GLU A 431 11.65 -12.11 18.38
C GLU A 431 12.85 -11.53 19.14
N GLU A 432 12.76 -11.57 20.47
CA GLU A 432 13.58 -10.78 21.38
C GLU A 432 15.06 -11.21 21.37
N ASN A 433 15.96 -10.30 21.01
CA ASN A 433 17.40 -10.41 21.26
C ASN A 433 17.67 -10.24 22.77
N ASN A 434 17.42 -11.27 23.56
CA ASN A 434 17.77 -11.26 24.98
C ASN A 434 19.24 -11.68 25.15
N VAL A 435 20.12 -10.69 25.40
CA VAL A 435 21.56 -10.90 25.52
C VAL A 435 21.91 -11.39 26.92
N SER A 436 22.01 -12.71 27.08
CA SER A 436 22.60 -13.32 28.29
C SER A 436 24.12 -13.12 28.29
N VAL A 437 24.59 -12.23 29.17
CA VAL A 437 26.02 -12.04 29.43
C VAL A 437 26.55 -13.21 30.27
N THR A 438 27.55 -13.93 29.76
CA THR A 438 28.23 -15.02 30.48
C THR A 438 29.64 -14.61 30.89
N ILE A 439 29.96 -14.77 32.18
CA ILE A 439 31.34 -14.76 32.71
C ILE A 439 31.55 -16.12 33.41
N PRO A 440 32.63 -16.88 33.10
CA PRO A 440 32.90 -18.21 33.66
C PRO A 440 33.76 -18.13 34.95
N PRO A 441 33.90 -19.21 35.75
CA PRO A 441 34.92 -20.23 35.44
C PRO A 441 34.59 -21.71 35.78
N GLU A 442 35.45 -22.58 35.25
CA GLU A 442 35.72 -24.01 35.53
C GLU A 442 36.17 -24.36 36.99
N PRO A 443 36.48 -25.63 37.36
CA PRO A 443 35.78 -26.91 37.08
C PRO A 443 35.77 -27.88 38.31
N ALA A 444 35.41 -29.15 38.05
CA ALA A 444 35.89 -30.40 38.67
C ALA A 444 35.04 -31.17 39.72
N ASP A 445 34.95 -32.48 39.41
CA ASP A 445 35.07 -33.66 40.30
C ASP A 445 33.85 -34.33 41.00
N ARG A 446 33.78 -35.67 40.79
CA ARG A 446 33.29 -36.76 41.70
C ARG A 446 31.78 -36.99 41.93
N VAL A 447 31.26 -38.21 42.22
CA VAL A 447 31.48 -39.65 41.81
C VAL A 447 30.13 -40.38 42.10
N ASP A 448 29.73 -41.38 41.30
CA ASP A 448 28.72 -42.43 41.58
C ASP A 448 27.25 -41.97 41.87
N ASP A 449 26.20 -42.81 41.74
CA ASP A 449 26.15 -44.28 41.90
C ASP A 449 25.06 -45.00 41.04
N THR A 450 25.38 -46.24 40.65
CA THR A 450 24.57 -47.44 40.27
C THR A 450 23.27 -47.44 39.40
N SER A 451 23.43 -48.11 38.23
CA SER A 451 22.67 -49.32 37.77
C SER A 451 21.26 -49.27 37.09
N PRO A 452 21.16 -49.80 35.84
CA PRO A 452 19.97 -50.41 35.20
C PRO A 452 20.10 -51.97 35.22
N PRO A 453 19.54 -52.82 34.30
CA PRO A 453 18.33 -52.78 33.43
C PRO A 453 17.42 -54.05 33.58
N VAL A 454 16.27 -54.15 32.87
CA VAL A 454 15.60 -55.44 32.49
C VAL A 454 15.05 -55.36 31.05
N ILE A 455 15.00 -56.50 30.34
CA ILE A 455 14.98 -56.62 28.86
C ILE A 455 14.07 -57.79 28.36
N LEU A 456 13.34 -57.59 27.23
CA LEU A 456 12.67 -58.59 26.32
C LEU A 456 11.45 -59.41 26.83
N PRO A 457 10.62 -60.07 25.96
CA PRO A 457 10.11 -59.70 24.61
C PRO A 457 8.59 -60.01 24.34
N GLU A 458 8.14 -59.82 23.09
CA GLU A 458 6.79 -60.15 22.52
C GLU A 458 6.31 -61.62 22.66
N PRO A 459 5.00 -61.87 22.39
CA PRO A 459 4.70 -62.85 21.33
C PRO A 459 3.55 -62.50 20.36
N GLN A 460 3.56 -63.20 19.23
CA GLN A 460 2.49 -63.32 18.23
C GLN A 460 2.19 -64.85 18.05
N LYS A 461 1.18 -65.38 17.33
CA LYS A 461 0.26 -64.82 16.32
C LYS A 461 -0.88 -65.83 16.04
N THR A 462 -2.15 -65.42 15.90
CA THR A 462 -3.16 -66.17 15.10
C THR A 462 -4.37 -65.31 14.73
N ALA A 463 -5.09 -65.67 13.66
CA ALA A 463 -5.96 -64.76 12.91
C ALA A 463 -7.36 -65.33 12.60
N VAL A 464 -8.35 -64.43 12.46
CA VAL A 464 -9.58 -64.60 11.65
C VAL A 464 -9.97 -63.23 11.06
N ALA A 465 -10.47 -63.20 9.82
CA ALA A 465 -11.00 -62.04 9.06
C ALA A 465 -12.49 -62.35 8.65
N PRO A 466 -13.31 -61.49 7.99
CA PRO A 466 -13.06 -60.24 7.20
C PRO A 466 -14.07 -59.10 7.59
N PRO A 467 -14.46 -58.08 6.78
CA PRO A 467 -13.98 -57.56 5.48
C PRO A 467 -13.52 -56.07 5.52
N PRO A 468 -13.06 -55.46 4.40
CA PRO A 468 -12.26 -54.23 4.46
C PRO A 468 -13.04 -52.92 4.27
N THR A 469 -12.50 -51.82 4.78
CA THR A 469 -12.77 -50.46 4.27
C THR A 469 -11.44 -49.69 4.22
N THR A 470 -11.03 -49.34 3.01
CA THR A 470 -9.71 -48.74 2.71
C THR A 470 -9.65 -47.27 3.06
N VAL A 471 -9.05 -46.94 4.21
CA VAL A 471 -8.56 -45.57 4.46
C VAL A 471 -7.10 -45.48 4.01
N HIS A 472 -6.88 -44.96 2.81
CA HIS A 472 -5.53 -44.68 2.31
C HIS A 472 -4.88 -43.53 3.10
N LYS A 473 -4.06 -43.86 4.09
CA LYS A 473 -2.95 -42.98 4.50
C LYS A 473 -1.93 -42.95 3.36
N SER A 474 -1.90 -41.88 2.58
CA SER A 474 -0.87 -41.66 1.57
C SER A 474 0.47 -41.34 2.26
N LEU A 475 1.44 -42.25 2.10
CA LEU A 475 2.85 -41.87 2.22
C LEU A 475 3.20 -40.91 1.07
N PRO A 476 4.18 -39.99 1.25
CA PRO A 476 4.67 -39.17 0.16
C PRO A 476 5.32 -40.07 -0.90
N ALA A 477 4.92 -39.91 -2.16
CA ALA A 477 5.38 -40.74 -3.26
C ALA A 477 6.90 -40.60 -3.49
N PRO A 478 7.63 -41.70 -3.75
CA PRO A 478 9.03 -41.64 -4.16
C PRO A 478 9.12 -41.07 -5.58
N GLY A 479 9.38 -39.76 -5.69
CA GLY A 479 9.46 -39.07 -6.98
C GLY A 479 9.47 -37.54 -6.90
N ALA A 480 9.01 -36.93 -5.80
CA ALA A 480 8.91 -35.47 -5.68
C ALA A 480 10.26 -34.73 -5.89
N GLY A 481 11.38 -35.29 -5.40
CA GLY A 481 12.71 -34.72 -5.60
C GLY A 481 13.21 -34.80 -7.04
N SER A 482 12.95 -35.90 -7.76
CA SER A 482 13.34 -36.02 -9.17
C SER A 482 12.46 -35.17 -10.08
N GLN A 483 11.15 -35.10 -9.81
CA GLN A 483 10.24 -34.20 -10.50
C GLN A 483 10.64 -32.73 -10.34
N PHE A 484 11.18 -32.34 -9.17
CA PHE A 484 11.77 -31.01 -8.98
C PHE A 484 12.99 -30.78 -9.88
N LEU A 485 13.92 -31.73 -9.99
CA LEU A 485 15.10 -31.59 -10.86
C LEU A 485 14.75 -31.55 -12.34
N ASP A 486 13.78 -32.36 -12.78
CA ASP A 486 13.39 -32.41 -14.18
C ASP A 486 12.62 -31.13 -14.58
N TRP A 487 11.78 -30.59 -13.69
CA TRP A 487 11.21 -29.24 -13.83
C TRP A 487 12.29 -28.17 -13.87
N LEU A 488 13.32 -28.25 -13.01
CA LEU A 488 14.40 -27.27 -12.93
C LEU A 488 15.17 -27.19 -14.25
N ARG A 489 15.57 -28.36 -14.79
CA ARG A 489 16.21 -28.49 -16.11
C ARG A 489 15.33 -27.95 -17.23
N GLN A 490 14.05 -28.33 -17.26
CA GLN A 490 13.12 -27.86 -18.28
C GLN A 490 12.87 -26.35 -18.19
N GLY A 491 12.80 -25.79 -16.99
CA GLY A 491 12.61 -24.37 -16.75
C GLY A 491 13.81 -23.53 -17.20
N ILE A 492 15.04 -24.03 -17.00
CA ILE A 492 16.26 -23.42 -17.57
C ILE A 492 16.25 -23.52 -19.09
N ALA A 493 16.04 -24.72 -19.65
CA ALA A 493 16.06 -24.97 -21.09
C ALA A 493 14.96 -24.22 -21.89
N THR A 494 13.88 -23.81 -21.22
CA THR A 494 12.80 -23.00 -21.80
C THR A 494 12.89 -21.51 -21.43
N HIS A 495 13.97 -21.07 -20.80
CA HIS A 495 14.17 -19.71 -20.27
C HIS A 495 13.05 -19.19 -19.34
N LYS A 496 12.28 -20.10 -18.72
CA LYS A 496 11.25 -19.78 -17.73
C LYS A 496 11.80 -19.56 -16.32
N ILE A 497 13.01 -20.06 -16.06
CA ILE A 497 13.75 -19.83 -14.83
C ILE A 497 15.00 -19.03 -15.18
N ALA A 498 15.04 -17.77 -14.73
CA ALA A 498 16.19 -16.89 -14.89
C ALA A 498 17.43 -17.46 -14.17
N VAL A 499 18.61 -17.20 -14.74
CA VAL A 499 19.91 -17.62 -14.19
C VAL A 499 20.83 -16.40 -14.18
N ASN A 500 21.57 -16.21 -13.09
CA ASN A 500 22.51 -15.08 -12.90
C ASN A 500 21.92 -13.65 -12.90
N GLU A 501 20.63 -13.46 -13.13
CA GLU A 501 19.97 -12.16 -12.97
C GLU A 501 19.86 -11.72 -11.50
N ALA A 502 19.70 -10.42 -11.24
CA ALA A 502 19.70 -9.83 -9.89
C ALA A 502 18.59 -10.33 -8.93
N LYS A 503 17.60 -11.09 -9.44
CA LYS A 503 16.55 -11.77 -8.67
C LYS A 503 16.36 -13.23 -9.09
N ALA A 504 17.33 -13.82 -9.80
CA ALA A 504 17.27 -15.21 -10.22
C ALA A 504 17.20 -16.16 -9.01
N PRO A 505 16.47 -17.28 -9.10
CA PRO A 505 16.52 -18.32 -8.07
C PRO A 505 17.72 -19.28 -8.25
N ILE A 506 18.51 -19.10 -9.31
CA ILE A 506 19.71 -19.89 -9.66
C ILE A 506 20.85 -18.95 -10.03
N HIS A 507 22.04 -19.19 -9.48
CA HIS A 507 23.26 -18.49 -9.88
C HIS A 507 24.42 -19.48 -10.06
N MET A 508 25.38 -19.12 -10.90
CA MET A 508 26.71 -19.71 -10.95
C MET A 508 27.64 -18.93 -10.03
N VAL A 509 28.36 -19.60 -9.14
CA VAL A 509 29.27 -18.99 -8.16
C VAL A 509 30.51 -19.86 -8.00
N GLN A 510 31.67 -19.37 -8.44
CA GLN A 510 32.98 -20.03 -8.33
C GLN A 510 32.94 -21.48 -8.86
N GLY A 511 32.37 -21.68 -10.05
CA GLY A 511 32.21 -22.97 -10.71
C GLY A 511 31.14 -23.90 -10.12
N LYS A 512 30.35 -23.43 -9.16
CA LYS A 512 29.29 -24.20 -8.47
C LYS A 512 27.91 -23.59 -8.75
N VAL A 513 26.86 -24.43 -8.76
CA VAL A 513 25.47 -23.95 -8.90
C VAL A 513 24.90 -23.62 -7.53
N LEU A 514 24.48 -22.36 -7.32
CA LEU A 514 23.72 -21.92 -6.17
C LEU A 514 22.22 -21.97 -6.46
N LEU A 515 21.48 -22.83 -5.73
CA LEU A 515 20.03 -22.87 -5.71
C LEU A 515 19.49 -22.09 -4.50
N VAL A 516 18.88 -20.92 -4.75
CA VAL A 516 18.46 -19.98 -3.70
C VAL A 516 17.28 -20.54 -2.90
N SER A 517 17.46 -20.70 -1.60
CA SER A 517 16.50 -21.35 -0.69
C SER A 517 15.88 -20.34 0.29
N PRO A 518 14.55 -20.36 0.53
CA PRO A 518 13.55 -21.33 0.03
C PRO A 518 12.98 -20.98 -1.37
N GLY A 519 13.47 -19.92 -2.02
CA GLY A 519 12.89 -19.32 -3.22
C GLY A 519 12.60 -20.31 -4.36
N ILE A 520 13.59 -21.14 -4.74
CA ILE A 520 13.44 -22.11 -5.84
C ILE A 520 12.37 -23.18 -5.55
N PHE A 521 12.23 -23.62 -4.30
CA PHE A 521 11.24 -24.64 -3.91
C PHE A 521 9.84 -24.07 -3.82
N LYS A 522 9.70 -22.80 -3.39
CA LYS A 522 8.43 -22.07 -3.47
C LYS A 522 7.98 -21.87 -4.92
N LEU A 523 8.92 -21.51 -5.81
CA LEU A 523 8.66 -21.35 -7.24
C LEU A 523 8.18 -22.65 -7.89
N TYR A 524 8.81 -23.79 -7.58
CA TYR A 524 8.39 -25.11 -8.05
C TYR A 524 6.95 -25.44 -7.63
N VAL A 525 6.61 -25.29 -6.35
CA VAL A 525 5.27 -25.60 -5.83
C VAL A 525 4.22 -24.71 -6.49
N ALA A 526 4.47 -23.40 -6.60
CA ALA A 526 3.56 -22.47 -7.26
C ALA A 526 3.33 -22.84 -8.73
N MET A 527 4.37 -23.18 -9.49
CA MET A 527 4.25 -23.52 -10.92
C MET A 527 3.68 -24.92 -11.22
N THR A 528 3.82 -25.88 -10.30
CA THR A 528 3.41 -27.28 -10.56
C THR A 528 2.11 -27.70 -9.86
N THR A 529 1.75 -27.07 -8.75
CA THR A 529 0.56 -27.43 -7.97
C THR A 529 -0.47 -26.31 -7.84
N GLY A 530 -0.11 -25.06 -8.16
CA GLY A 530 -0.94 -23.88 -7.91
C GLY A 530 -1.13 -23.54 -6.43
N ASP A 531 -0.54 -24.31 -5.51
CA ASP A 531 -0.65 -24.09 -4.07
C ASP A 531 0.27 -22.95 -3.61
N THR A 532 -0.32 -21.97 -2.92
CA THR A 532 0.35 -20.80 -2.34
C THR A 532 0.34 -20.80 -0.81
N THR A 533 -0.17 -21.86 -0.17
CA THR A 533 -0.32 -21.96 1.30
C THR A 533 0.99 -22.10 2.09
N GLY A 534 2.13 -22.16 1.39
CA GLY A 534 3.44 -21.87 1.98
C GLY A 534 4.08 -22.97 2.84
N THR A 535 3.49 -24.16 2.93
CA THR A 535 4.05 -25.30 3.69
C THR A 535 4.64 -26.41 2.83
N GLU A 536 4.09 -26.68 1.64
CA GLU A 536 4.47 -27.86 0.83
C GLU A 536 5.91 -27.82 0.31
N TRP A 537 6.50 -26.63 0.08
CA TRP A 537 7.90 -26.50 -0.36
C TRP A 537 8.88 -27.15 0.63
N THR A 538 8.52 -27.25 1.91
CA THR A 538 9.35 -27.94 2.93
C THR A 538 9.47 -29.44 2.68
N LYS A 539 8.43 -30.08 2.11
CA LYS A 539 8.45 -31.50 1.71
C LYS A 539 9.33 -31.69 0.49
N ILE A 540 9.23 -30.80 -0.50
CA ILE A 540 10.07 -30.83 -1.71
C ILE A 540 11.55 -30.60 -1.35
N GLN A 541 11.86 -29.60 -0.52
CA GLN A 541 13.23 -29.33 -0.07
C GLN A 541 13.82 -30.50 0.72
N LYS A 542 13.05 -31.14 1.61
CA LYS A 542 13.47 -32.39 2.28
C LYS A 542 13.64 -33.55 1.30
N SER A 543 12.84 -33.64 0.24
CA SER A 543 12.99 -34.67 -0.81
C SER A 543 14.21 -34.44 -1.69
N PHE A 544 14.56 -33.18 -1.99
CA PHE A 544 15.78 -32.79 -2.69
C PHE A 544 17.03 -33.09 -1.85
N GLN A 545 17.05 -32.72 -0.57
CA GLN A 545 18.16 -33.04 0.35
C GLN A 545 18.45 -34.55 0.42
N LYS A 546 17.41 -35.40 0.34
CA LYS A 546 17.55 -36.86 0.32
C LYS A 546 18.22 -37.42 -0.94
N GLN A 547 18.30 -36.64 -2.02
CA GLN A 547 19.03 -37.06 -3.24
C GLN A 547 20.53 -36.80 -3.16
N GLY A 548 21.00 -36.02 -2.18
CA GLY A 548 22.43 -35.86 -1.90
C GLY A 548 23.25 -35.20 -3.02
N LEU A 549 22.61 -34.39 -3.87
CA LEU A 549 23.29 -33.66 -4.95
C LEU A 549 23.93 -32.34 -4.50
N HIS A 550 23.49 -31.82 -3.35
CA HIS A 550 24.02 -30.62 -2.74
C HIS A 550 25.26 -30.91 -1.89
N LEU A 551 26.19 -29.96 -1.85
CA LEU A 551 27.30 -29.95 -0.90
C LEU A 551 26.77 -29.93 0.54
N ARG A 552 27.52 -30.57 1.42
CA ARG A 552 27.32 -30.50 2.87
C ARG A 552 28.54 -29.79 3.45
N GLY A 553 28.34 -28.75 4.25
CA GLY A 553 29.43 -28.14 5.00
C GLY A 553 29.91 -29.07 6.11
N ASP A 554 31.15 -28.89 6.55
CA ASP A 554 31.79 -29.76 7.54
C ASP A 554 31.05 -29.76 8.90
N ASP A 555 30.38 -28.66 9.24
CA ASP A 555 29.48 -28.51 10.40
C ASP A 555 28.13 -29.25 10.26
N GLY A 556 27.91 -30.01 9.18
CA GLY A 556 26.64 -30.67 8.88
C GLY A 556 25.54 -29.74 8.35
N ILE A 557 25.84 -28.44 8.18
CA ILE A 557 24.92 -27.44 7.61
C ILE A 557 24.86 -27.62 6.08
N ASN A 558 23.64 -27.65 5.54
CA ASN A 558 23.39 -27.92 4.11
C ASN A 558 23.06 -26.64 3.30
N ILE A 559 23.06 -25.47 3.94
CA ILE A 559 22.72 -24.18 3.32
C ILE A 559 23.91 -23.25 3.49
N PHE A 560 24.54 -22.89 2.38
CA PHE A 560 25.67 -21.97 2.32
C PHE A 560 25.18 -20.53 2.22
N THR A 561 26.04 -19.59 2.64
CA THR A 561 25.80 -18.16 2.47
C THR A 561 26.79 -17.61 1.45
N CYS A 562 26.29 -16.95 0.41
CA CYS A 562 27.12 -16.26 -0.57
C CYS A 562 26.99 -14.74 -0.36
N GLY A 563 28.11 -14.03 -0.45
CA GLY A 563 28.17 -12.57 -0.43
C GLY A 563 27.74 -12.02 -1.77
N VAL A 564 26.89 -11.00 -1.76
CA VAL A 564 26.47 -10.25 -2.95
C VAL A 564 27.18 -8.90 -2.91
N GLN A 565 28.11 -8.63 -3.83
CA GLN A 565 28.88 -7.38 -3.88
C GLN A 565 28.48 -6.56 -5.11
N GLY A 566 27.43 -5.75 -4.99
CA GLY A 566 26.98 -4.86 -6.06
C GLY A 566 27.67 -3.48 -6.04
N PRO A 567 27.66 -2.71 -7.15
CA PRO A 567 28.35 -1.42 -7.25
C PRO A 567 27.90 -0.31 -6.27
N ARG A 568 26.79 -0.51 -5.56
CA ARG A 568 26.23 0.47 -4.60
C ARG A 568 25.79 -0.13 -3.25
N ARG A 569 25.74 -1.46 -3.12
CA ARG A 569 25.24 -2.18 -1.93
C ARG A 569 25.87 -3.57 -1.83
N ALA A 570 26.23 -3.97 -0.61
CA ALA A 570 26.56 -5.34 -0.28
C ALA A 570 25.34 -6.06 0.32
N GLY A 571 25.26 -7.37 0.15
CA GLY A 571 24.18 -8.22 0.65
C GLY A 571 24.62 -9.66 0.87
N ARG A 572 23.69 -10.53 1.26
CA ARG A 572 23.92 -11.98 1.42
C ARG A 572 22.74 -12.76 0.86
N VAL A 573 23.02 -13.84 0.16
CA VAL A 573 22.02 -14.82 -0.32
C VAL A 573 22.32 -16.19 0.29
N LYS A 574 21.29 -17.01 0.53
CA LYS A 574 21.43 -18.34 1.12
C LYS A 574 20.85 -19.41 0.19
N GLY A 575 21.53 -20.54 0.07
CA GLY A 575 21.12 -21.59 -0.85
C GLY A 575 21.93 -22.88 -0.74
N TYR A 576 21.56 -23.86 -1.57
CA TYR A 576 22.31 -25.10 -1.75
C TYR A 576 23.36 -24.90 -2.84
N LEU A 577 24.61 -25.28 -2.58
CA LEU A 577 25.65 -25.34 -3.60
C LEU A 577 25.73 -26.75 -4.19
N LEU A 578 25.86 -26.88 -5.51
CA LEU A 578 26.07 -28.14 -6.22
C LEU A 578 27.35 -28.04 -7.05
N GLU A 579 28.23 -29.05 -6.97
CA GLU A 579 29.48 -29.07 -7.74
C GLU A 579 29.29 -29.49 -9.19
N LYS A 580 28.37 -30.43 -9.45
CA LYS A 580 28.18 -31.03 -10.78
C LYS A 580 27.22 -30.18 -11.61
N THR A 581 27.74 -29.11 -12.17
CA THR A 581 27.01 -28.12 -12.98
C THR A 581 26.26 -28.76 -14.16
N GLU A 582 26.81 -29.83 -14.73
CA GLU A 582 26.25 -30.58 -15.86
C GLU A 582 24.92 -31.27 -15.49
N GLN A 583 24.70 -31.57 -14.20
CA GLN A 583 23.44 -32.17 -13.74
C GLN A 583 22.25 -31.21 -13.81
N ILE A 584 22.50 -29.90 -13.91
CA ILE A 584 21.51 -28.83 -13.97
C ILE A 584 21.47 -28.19 -15.37
N PHE A 585 22.65 -27.89 -15.94
CA PHE A 585 22.79 -27.15 -17.21
C PHE A 585 23.11 -28.03 -18.43
N GLY A 586 23.35 -29.33 -18.25
CA GLY A 586 23.77 -30.22 -19.34
C GLY A 586 25.08 -29.75 -19.97
N ASN A 587 25.07 -29.61 -21.31
CA ASN A 587 26.26 -29.26 -22.09
C ASN A 587 26.51 -27.74 -22.20
N SER A 588 25.66 -26.88 -21.62
CA SER A 588 25.75 -25.42 -21.76
C SER A 588 25.73 -24.75 -20.38
N VAL A 589 26.88 -24.80 -19.70
CA VAL A 589 27.08 -24.19 -18.38
C VAL A 589 27.30 -22.68 -18.55
N PRO A 590 26.51 -21.81 -17.87
CA PRO A 590 26.73 -20.36 -17.89
C PRO A 590 28.01 -19.94 -17.16
N GLU A 591 28.53 -18.75 -17.48
CA GLU A 591 29.64 -18.15 -16.72
C GLU A 591 29.25 -17.83 -15.27
N ASP A 592 30.25 -17.73 -14.39
CA ASP A 592 30.06 -17.33 -12.99
C ASP A 592 29.51 -15.90 -12.87
N ASN A 593 28.67 -15.68 -11.86
CA ASN A 593 28.11 -14.37 -11.56
C ASN A 593 29.18 -13.47 -10.92
N PRO A 594 29.59 -12.35 -11.57
CA PRO A 594 30.71 -11.53 -11.10
C PRO A 594 30.41 -10.77 -9.79
N TYR A 595 29.15 -10.77 -9.33
CA TYR A 595 28.72 -10.10 -8.10
C TYR A 595 28.51 -11.06 -6.92
N LEU A 596 28.80 -12.36 -7.08
CA LEU A 596 28.63 -13.38 -6.05
C LEU A 596 29.95 -14.07 -5.70
N SER A 597 30.20 -14.26 -4.41
CA SER A 597 31.27 -15.13 -3.90
C SER A 597 30.72 -16.02 -2.79
N VAL A 598 31.19 -17.26 -2.68
CA VAL A 598 30.95 -18.06 -1.48
C VAL A 598 31.67 -17.39 -0.32
N ILE A 599 30.98 -17.27 0.82
CA ILE A 599 31.63 -16.91 2.08
C ILE A 599 32.00 -18.22 2.74
N ASP A 600 33.30 -18.48 2.90
CA ASP A 600 33.79 -19.63 3.66
C ASP A 600 33.18 -19.58 5.08
N GLN A 601 32.74 -20.74 5.58
CA GLN A 601 32.06 -20.85 6.88
C GLN A 601 33.05 -20.89 8.04
#